data_AF-A0A074TMU5-F1
#
_entry.id   AF-A0A074TMU5-F1
#
_cell.length_a   1.000
_cell.length_b   1.000
_cell.length_c   1.000
_cell.angle_alpha   90.00
_cell.angle_beta   90.00
_cell.angle_gamma   90.00
#
_symmetry.space_group_name_H-M   'P 1'
#
loop_
_entity.id
_entity.type
_entity.pdbx_description
1 polymer ?
#
loop_
_entity_poly.entity_id
_entity_poly.type
_entity_poly.pdbx_seq_one_letter_code
_entity_poly.pdbx_strand_id
1 'polypeptide(L)'
;MMRGLWIFAATLVGLQMLVYLALLIWPGSTDLRGAMLRFEAWQATGAMVVQIFLLIPILAWLGWKLTGQRQARWLITLTLVLSLALAASGWIELWLIEAALIEPTDAQDRAMQLAALRWGEAGLALAAAISLRLSSISERL
;
A
#
# COMPACT_ATOMS: atom_id res chain seq x y z
N MET A 1 6.63 -10.76 -23.51
CA MET A 1 6.53 -9.45 -22.82
C MET A 1 5.67 -9.48 -21.57
N MET A 2 4.43 -10.00 -21.59
CA MET A 2 3.52 -10.01 -20.41
C MET A 2 4.13 -10.63 -19.15
N ARG A 3 4.86 -11.74 -19.27
CA ARG A 3 5.48 -12.41 -18.11
C ARG A 3 6.49 -11.54 -17.34
N GLY A 4 7.20 -10.66 -18.05
CA GLY A 4 8.15 -9.72 -17.43
C GLY A 4 7.43 -8.64 -16.61
N LEU A 5 6.32 -8.10 -17.14
CA LEU A 5 5.49 -7.11 -16.43
C LEU A 5 4.83 -7.70 -15.18
N TRP A 6 4.39 -8.95 -15.25
CA TRP A 6 3.88 -9.67 -14.07
C TRP A 6 4.92 -9.84 -12.98
N ILE A 7 6.12 -10.29 -13.34
CA ILE A 7 7.22 -10.45 -12.38
C ILE A 7 7.56 -9.09 -11.77
N PHE A 8 7.67 -8.05 -12.60
CA PHE A 8 7.98 -6.72 -12.13
C PHE A 8 6.89 -6.16 -11.20
N ALA A 9 5.61 -6.29 -11.56
CA ALA A 9 4.49 -5.92 -10.68
C ALA A 9 4.52 -6.69 -9.35
N ALA A 10 4.81 -7.99 -9.39
CA ALA A 10 4.93 -8.83 -8.20
C ALA A 10 6.10 -8.40 -7.31
N THR A 11 7.23 -8.00 -7.89
CA THR A 11 8.36 -7.44 -7.15
C THR A 11 7.98 -6.13 -6.49
N LEU A 12 7.32 -5.22 -7.20
CA LEU A 12 6.91 -3.93 -6.64
C LEU A 12 5.90 -4.11 -5.48
N VAL A 13 4.87 -4.92 -5.66
CA VAL A 13 3.89 -5.22 -4.61
C VAL A 13 4.53 -5.96 -3.44
N GLY A 14 5.46 -6.89 -3.71
CA GLY A 14 6.19 -7.60 -2.68
C GLY A 14 7.08 -6.67 -1.84
N LEU A 15 7.82 -5.77 -2.48
CA LEU A 15 8.60 -4.74 -1.79
C LEU A 15 7.72 -3.82 -0.96
N GLN A 16 6.60 -3.37 -1.52
CA GLN A 16 5.63 -2.53 -0.80
C GLN A 16 5.09 -3.25 0.44
N MET A 17 4.70 -4.52 0.31
CA MET A 17 4.26 -5.35 1.43
C MET A 17 5.35 -5.46 2.51
N LEU A 18 6.61 -5.68 2.13
CA LEU A 18 7.72 -5.75 3.08
C LEU A 18 7.92 -4.42 3.81
N VAL A 19 7.82 -3.28 3.12
CA VAL A 19 7.92 -1.95 3.74
C VAL A 19 6.81 -1.77 4.79
N TYR A 20 5.55 -2.01 4.44
CA TYR A 20 4.44 -1.85 5.39
C TYR A 20 4.49 -2.85 6.56
N LEU A 21 4.96 -4.08 6.34
CA LEU A 21 5.20 -5.04 7.41
C LEU A 21 6.38 -4.63 8.32
N ALA A 22 7.46 -4.10 7.75
CA ALA A 22 8.58 -3.61 8.54
C ALA A 22 8.17 -2.42 9.42
N LEU A 23 7.36 -1.50 8.88
CA LEU A 23 6.80 -0.36 9.62
C LEU A 23 5.82 -0.79 10.73
N LEU A 24 5.19 -1.96 10.59
CA LEU A 24 4.33 -2.54 11.63
C LEU A 24 5.14 -3.06 12.82
N ILE A 25 6.29 -3.67 12.56
CA ILE A 25 7.17 -4.27 13.59
C ILE A 25 7.98 -3.20 14.31
N TRP A 26 8.20 -2.03 13.69
CA TRP A 26 9.02 -0.96 14.24
C TRP A 26 8.52 -0.52 15.64
N PRO A 27 9.24 -0.85 16.72
CA PRO A 27 8.82 -0.53 18.08
C PRO A 27 9.32 0.87 18.39
N GLY A 28 8.41 1.82 18.35
CA GLY A 28 8.76 3.22 18.57
C GLY A 28 7.48 4.00 18.74
N SER A 29 6.90 3.78 19.93
CA SER A 29 5.89 4.60 20.58
C SER A 29 4.56 4.80 19.83
N THR A 30 3.45 4.45 20.49
CA THR A 30 2.09 4.92 20.12
C THR A 30 1.93 6.43 20.32
N ASP A 31 3.03 7.18 20.30
CA ASP A 31 3.06 8.62 20.43
C ASP A 31 3.20 9.27 19.04
N LEU A 32 2.88 10.56 18.98
CA LEU A 32 2.89 11.32 17.74
C LEU A 32 4.30 11.40 17.13
N ARG A 33 5.34 11.51 17.97
CA ARG A 33 6.73 11.62 17.52
C ARG A 33 7.20 10.37 16.79
N GLY A 34 6.87 9.19 17.32
CA GLY A 34 7.16 7.91 16.70
C GLY A 34 6.41 7.74 15.38
N ALA A 35 5.18 8.24 15.28
CA ALA A 35 4.42 8.25 14.02
C ALA A 35 5.05 9.17 12.96
N MET A 36 5.47 10.38 13.34
CA MET A 36 6.16 11.32 12.43
C MET A 36 7.47 10.73 11.89
N LEU A 37 8.33 10.18 12.75
CA LEU A 37 9.59 9.57 12.34
C LEU A 37 9.37 8.40 11.37
N ARG A 38 8.33 7.59 11.61
CA ARG A 38 7.96 6.49 10.72
C ARG A 38 7.44 6.98 9.39
N PHE A 39 6.62 8.04 9.38
CA PHE A 39 6.12 8.65 8.16
C PHE A 39 7.25 9.24 7.32
N GLU A 40 8.20 9.95 7.93
CA GLU A 40 9.41 10.46 7.26
C GLU A 40 10.25 9.32 6.67
N ALA A 41 10.47 8.24 7.44
CA ALA A 41 11.18 7.06 6.95
C ALA A 41 10.47 6.39 5.78
N TRP A 42 9.14 6.26 5.85
CA TRP A 42 8.32 5.75 4.76
C TRP A 42 8.41 6.63 3.51
N GLN A 43 8.31 7.96 3.64
CA GLN A 43 8.48 8.88 2.51
C GLN A 43 9.87 8.74 1.88
N ALA A 44 10.92 8.64 2.71
CA ALA A 44 12.30 8.48 2.25
C ALA A 44 12.53 7.19 1.42
N THR A 45 11.71 6.16 1.60
CA THR A 45 11.77 4.96 0.74
C THR A 45 11.36 5.23 -0.71
N GLY A 46 10.65 6.33 -0.99
CA GLY A 46 10.07 6.61 -2.29
C GLY A 46 8.94 5.64 -2.70
N ALA A 47 8.45 4.80 -1.78
CA ALA A 47 7.44 3.78 -2.06
C ALA A 47 6.19 4.39 -2.71
N MET A 48 5.74 5.54 -2.23
CA MET A 48 4.57 6.26 -2.78
C MET A 48 4.77 6.68 -4.24
N VAL A 49 5.96 7.20 -4.58
CA VAL A 49 6.29 7.60 -5.96
C VAL A 49 6.31 6.38 -6.88
N VAL A 50 6.95 5.30 -6.44
CA VAL A 50 6.98 4.03 -7.19
C VAL A 50 5.57 3.46 -7.38
N GLN A 51 4.74 3.54 -6.35
CA GLN A 51 3.37 3.04 -6.39
C GLN A 51 2.50 3.81 -7.39
N ILE A 52 2.56 5.13 -7.39
CA ILE A 52 1.77 6.00 -8.26
C ILE A 52 2.24 5.94 -9.71
N PHE A 53 3.56 6.06 -9.94
CA PHE A 53 4.09 6.23 -11.29
C PHE A 53 4.52 4.93 -11.99
N LEU A 54 4.73 3.85 -11.25
CA LEU A 54 5.09 2.54 -11.83
C LEU A 54 4.00 1.50 -11.60
N LEU A 55 3.67 1.20 -10.34
CA LEU A 55 2.80 0.07 -10.01
C LEU A 55 1.38 0.24 -10.56
N ILE A 56 0.72 1.38 -10.29
CA ILE A 56 -0.66 1.63 -10.73
C ILE A 56 -0.80 1.56 -12.25
N PRO A 57 0.06 2.21 -13.06
CA PRO A 57 0.03 2.08 -14.52
C PRO A 57 0.21 0.64 -15.00
N ILE A 58 1.12 -0.13 -14.38
CA ILE A 58 1.36 -1.53 -14.75
C ILE A 58 0.11 -2.38 -14.45
N LEU A 59 -0.50 -2.23 -13.27
CA LEU A 59 -1.70 -2.96 -12.89
C LEU A 59 -2.89 -2.61 -13.78
N ALA A 60 -3.07 -1.32 -14.11
CA ALA A 60 -4.10 -0.88 -15.05
C ALA A 60 -3.91 -1.49 -16.44
N TRP A 61 -2.67 -1.51 -16.94
CA TRP A 61 -2.33 -2.13 -18.21
C TRP A 61 -2.57 -3.64 -18.21
N LEU A 62 -2.16 -4.35 -17.15
CA LEU A 62 -2.42 -5.78 -16.99
C LEU A 62 -3.94 -6.06 -16.97
N GLY A 63 -4.71 -5.25 -16.24
CA GLY A 63 -6.16 -5.37 -16.18
C GLY A 63 -6.83 -5.17 -17.54
N TRP A 64 -6.33 -4.24 -18.35
CA TRP A 64 -6.78 -4.02 -19.72
C TRP A 64 -6.46 -5.20 -20.65
N LYS A 65 -5.31 -5.85 -20.47
CA LYS A 65 -4.90 -6.99 -21.32
C LYS A 65 -5.67 -8.27 -21.02
N LEU A 66 -6.20 -8.43 -19.81
CA LEU A 66 -6.94 -9.62 -19.37
C LEU A 66 -8.43 -9.59 -19.75
N THR A 67 -8.82 -8.93 -20.84
CA THR A 67 -10.23 -8.77 -21.25
C THR A 67 -10.97 -10.11 -21.49
N GLY A 68 -10.26 -11.16 -21.88
CA GLY A 68 -10.82 -12.50 -22.10
C GLY A 68 -10.88 -13.39 -20.84
N GLN A 69 -10.22 -13.03 -19.74
CA GLN A 69 -10.12 -13.85 -18.53
C GLN A 69 -10.75 -13.14 -17.34
N ARG A 70 -12.06 -13.37 -17.14
CA ARG A 70 -12.88 -12.63 -16.16
C ARG A 70 -12.34 -12.72 -14.74
N GLN A 71 -11.89 -13.90 -14.30
CA GLN A 71 -11.40 -14.11 -12.93
C GLN A 71 -10.06 -13.40 -12.68
N ALA A 72 -9.08 -13.54 -13.57
CA ALA A 72 -7.80 -12.83 -13.48
C ALA A 72 -8.01 -11.31 -13.51
N ARG A 73 -8.90 -10.80 -14.37
CA ARG A 73 -9.23 -9.38 -14.42
C ARG A 73 -9.80 -8.85 -13.11
N TRP A 74 -10.70 -9.58 -12.46
CA TRP A 74 -11.24 -9.19 -11.15
C TRP A 74 -10.15 -9.11 -10.08
N LEU A 75 -9.26 -10.10 -10.03
CA LEU A 75 -8.16 -10.14 -9.05
C LEU A 75 -7.15 -9.01 -9.27
N ILE A 76 -6.77 -8.72 -10.53
CA ILE A 76 -5.92 -7.56 -10.84
C ILE A 76 -6.61 -6.24 -10.51
N THR A 77 -7.91 -6.12 -10.78
CA THR A 77 -8.67 -4.92 -10.44
C THR A 77 -8.72 -4.73 -8.93
N LEU A 78 -8.89 -5.82 -8.17
CA LEU A 78 -8.82 -5.78 -6.71
C LEU A 78 -7.42 -5.34 -6.24
N THR A 79 -6.34 -5.91 -6.78
CA THR A 79 -4.96 -5.45 -6.48
C THR A 79 -4.80 -3.95 -6.76
N LEU A 80 -5.30 -3.47 -7.91
CA LEU A 80 -5.25 -2.06 -8.27
C LEU A 80 -5.98 -1.18 -7.26
N VAL A 81 -7.20 -1.57 -6.86
CA VAL A 81 -7.99 -0.83 -5.86
C VAL A 81 -7.28 -0.80 -4.50
N LEU A 82 -6.71 -1.93 -4.06
CA LEU A 82 -5.96 -2.01 -2.81
C LEU A 82 -4.69 -1.15 -2.86
N SER A 83 -3.97 -1.15 -3.99
CA SER A 83 -2.84 -0.25 -4.21
C SER A 83 -3.26 1.22 -4.25
N LEU A 84 -4.42 1.57 -4.79
CA LEU A 84 -4.92 2.95 -4.74
C LEU A 84 -5.29 3.36 -3.30
N ALA A 85 -5.92 2.46 -2.54
CA ALA A 85 -6.26 2.69 -1.13
C ALA A 85 -5.01 2.92 -0.27
N LEU A 86 -3.93 2.17 -0.52
CA LEU A 86 -2.63 2.38 0.13
C LEU A 86 -1.97 3.71 -0.24
N ALA A 87 -2.16 4.20 -1.47
CA ALA A 87 -1.67 5.52 -1.84
C ALA A 87 -2.47 6.59 -1.08
N ALA A 88 -3.79 6.46 -1.05
CA ALA A 88 -4.69 7.37 -0.34
C ALA A 88 -4.44 7.39 1.18
N SER A 89 -4.08 6.27 1.79
CA SER A 89 -3.79 6.21 3.22
C SER A 89 -2.59 7.08 3.64
N GLY A 90 -1.60 7.27 2.75
CA GLY A 90 -0.50 8.22 2.98
C GLY A 90 -0.97 9.67 3.12
N TRP A 91 -2.02 10.08 2.40
CA TRP A 91 -2.65 11.40 2.59
C TRP A 91 -3.42 11.48 3.91
N ILE A 92 -4.11 10.41 4.30
CA ILE A 92 -4.81 10.34 5.59
C ILE A 92 -3.82 10.44 6.75
N GLU A 93 -2.68 9.75 6.66
CA GLU A 93 -1.60 9.83 7.65
C GLU A 93 -1.06 11.26 7.78
N LEU A 94 -0.75 11.92 6.64
CA LEU A 94 -0.30 13.30 6.63
C LEU A 94 -1.31 14.23 7.30
N TRP A 95 -2.60 14.10 6.93
CA TRP A 95 -3.67 14.92 7.50
C TRP A 95 -3.82 14.72 9.01
N LEU A 96 -3.72 13.49 9.51
CA LEU A 96 -3.78 13.18 10.94
C LEU A 96 -2.58 13.76 11.70
N ILE A 97 -1.37 13.73 11.11
CA ILE A 97 -0.17 14.33 11.69
C ILE A 97 -0.30 15.85 11.73
N GLU A 98 -0.66 16.49 10.61
CA GLU A 98 -0.85 17.95 10.52
C GLU A 98 -1.90 18.43 11.51
N ALA A 99 -3.03 17.74 11.58
CA ALA A 99 -4.07 18.04 12.55
C ALA A 99 -3.49 17.98 13.96
N ALA A 100 -2.82 16.88 14.35
CA ALA A 100 -2.27 16.69 15.69
C ALA A 100 -1.24 17.75 16.10
N LEU A 101 -0.57 18.40 15.15
CA LEU A 101 0.34 19.52 15.40
C LEU A 101 -0.41 20.84 15.68
N ILE A 102 -1.59 21.03 15.09
CA ILE A 102 -2.42 22.25 15.27
C ILE A 102 -3.18 22.20 16.60
N GLU A 103 -3.72 21.04 16.96
CA GLU A 103 -4.52 20.83 18.18
C GLU A 103 -3.90 19.75 19.07
N PRO A 104 -2.96 20.10 19.96
CA PRO A 104 -2.22 19.13 20.78
C PRO A 104 -3.06 18.48 21.88
N THR A 105 -4.26 19.01 22.19
CA THR A 105 -5.19 18.43 23.17
C THR A 105 -5.72 17.05 22.76
N ASP A 106 -5.80 16.78 21.45
CA ASP A 106 -6.29 15.51 20.89
C ASP A 106 -5.14 14.59 20.39
N ALA A 107 -3.90 14.92 20.72
CA ALA A 107 -2.72 14.24 20.16
C ALA A 107 -2.70 12.72 20.46
N GLN A 108 -3.22 12.30 21.61
CA GLN A 108 -3.28 10.89 22.00
C GLN A 108 -4.32 10.10 21.17
N ASP A 109 -5.51 10.67 20.96
CA ASP A 109 -6.56 10.04 20.15
C ASP A 109 -6.12 9.93 18.67
N ARG A 110 -5.43 10.95 18.16
CA ARG A 110 -4.87 10.94 16.79
C ARG A 110 -3.73 9.93 16.67
N ALA A 111 -2.92 9.75 17.70
CA ALA A 111 -1.89 8.70 17.70
C ALA A 111 -2.49 7.29 17.69
N MET A 112 -3.63 7.07 18.35
CA MET A 112 -4.39 5.81 18.24
C MET A 112 -4.96 5.59 16.83
N GLN A 113 -5.51 6.62 16.20
CA GLN A 113 -6.00 6.55 14.81
C GLN A 113 -4.86 6.22 13.84
N LEU A 114 -3.70 6.85 14.00
CA LEU A 114 -2.49 6.55 13.22
C LEU A 114 -2.05 5.10 13.39
N ALA A 115 -2.07 4.57 14.62
CA ALA A 115 -1.76 3.18 14.90
C ALA A 115 -2.76 2.22 14.22
N ALA A 116 -4.06 2.51 14.28
CA ALA A 116 -5.09 1.72 13.59
C ALA A 116 -4.92 1.74 12.07
N LEU A 117 -4.60 2.92 11.50
CA LEU A 117 -4.32 3.08 10.07
C LEU A 117 -3.17 2.18 9.61
N ARG A 118 -2.10 2.05 10.41
CA ARG A 118 -0.96 1.16 10.09
C ARG A 118 -1.37 -0.29 9.92
N TRP A 119 -2.19 -0.81 10.83
CA TRP A 119 -2.71 -2.19 10.72
C TRP A 119 -3.55 -2.35 9.46
N GLY A 120 -4.36 -1.34 9.13
CA GLY A 120 -5.11 -1.27 7.89
C GLY A 120 -4.21 -1.34 6.66
N GLU A 121 -3.14 -0.54 6.61
CA GLU A 121 -2.19 -0.53 5.50
C GLU A 121 -1.44 -1.85 5.33
N ALA A 122 -0.94 -2.44 6.42
CA ALA A 122 -0.30 -3.74 6.37
C ALA A 122 -1.26 -4.82 5.84
N GLY A 123 -2.52 -4.79 6.29
CA GLY A 123 -3.58 -5.67 5.79
C GLY A 123 -3.88 -5.47 4.30
N LEU A 124 -3.98 -4.22 3.85
CA LEU A 124 -4.20 -3.86 2.45
C LEU A 124 -3.04 -4.31 1.57
N ALA A 125 -1.79 -4.11 2.01
CA ALA A 125 -0.60 -4.50 1.27
C ALA A 125 -0.48 -6.02 1.11
N LEU A 126 -0.79 -6.76 2.18
CA LEU A 126 -0.85 -8.22 2.13
C LEU A 126 -1.97 -8.72 1.21
N ALA A 127 -3.17 -8.14 1.32
CA ALA A 127 -4.30 -8.49 0.45
C ALA A 127 -3.99 -8.20 -1.03
N ALA A 128 -3.28 -7.10 -1.33
CA ALA A 128 -2.85 -6.76 -2.69
C ALA A 128 -1.87 -7.80 -3.24
N ALA A 129 -0.89 -8.23 -2.43
CA ALA A 129 0.08 -9.26 -2.78
C ALA A 129 -0.58 -10.63 -3.06
N ILE A 130 -1.50 -11.05 -2.18
CA ILE A 130 -2.26 -12.29 -2.36
C ILE A 130 -3.12 -12.22 -3.61
N SER A 131 -3.86 -11.12 -3.81
CA SER A 131 -4.73 -10.95 -4.98
C SER A 131 -3.94 -10.98 -6.29
N LEU A 132 -2.77 -10.34 -6.31
CA LEU A 132 -1.89 -10.35 -7.48
C LEU A 132 -1.37 -11.75 -7.78
N ARG A 133 -0.95 -12.48 -6.73
CA ARG A 133 -0.48 -13.85 -6.85
C ARG A 133 -1.57 -14.77 -7.38
N LEU A 134 -2.78 -14.69 -6.83
CA LEU A 134 -3.93 -15.46 -7.29
C LEU A 134 -4.28 -15.14 -8.75
N SER A 135 -4.19 -13.86 -9.15
CA SER A 135 -4.44 -13.49 -10.54
C SER A 135 -3.45 -14.14 -11.50
N SER A 136 -2.17 -14.22 -11.13
CA SER A 136 -1.14 -14.85 -11.96
C SER A 136 -1.31 -16.37 -12.12
N ILE A 137 -1.98 -17.01 -11.17
CA ILE A 137 -2.34 -18.44 -11.22
C ILE A 137 -3.58 -18.61 -12.10
N SER A 138 -4.59 -17.76 -11.90
CA SER A 138 -5.83 -17.77 -12.68
C SER A 138 -5.59 -17.49 -14.17
N GLU A 139 -4.53 -16.76 -14.54
CA GLU A 139 -4.20 -16.52 -15.95
C GLU A 139 -3.71 -17.77 -16.67
N ARG A 140 -3.11 -18.72 -15.92
CA ARG A 140 -2.50 -19.94 -16.46
C ARG A 140 -3.47 -21.11 -16.60
N LEU A 141 -4.68 -20.96 -16.05
CA LEU A 141 -5.78 -21.92 -16.13
C LEU A 141 -6.71 -21.55 -17.29
#